data_AF-A0A970B1X2-F1
#
_entry.id   AF-A0A970B1X2-F1
#
_cell.length_a   1.000
_cell.length_b   1.000
_cell.length_c   1.000
_cell.angle_alpha   90.00
_cell.angle_beta   90.00
_cell.angle_gamma   90.00
#
_symmetry.space_group_name_H-M   'P 1'
#
loop_
_entity.id
_entity.type
_entity.pdbx_description
1 polymer ?
#
loop_
_entity_poly.entity_id
_entity_poly.type
_entity_poly.pdbx_seq_one_letter_code
_entity_poly.pdbx_strand_id
1 'polypeptide(L)'
;SKLGYEGAGTLEFIYDKGKFYFLEMNTRLQVEHPVTEEVTGVDLVKRQIEIASTGKLNLQQKDITFFGHAIECRINAEDPSKDFLPSAGTIKTYNQPSGPGTRVDSCVFQGCKIPPYYDSLVAKLICHGRDRTSAISRLKRSLDEFVIEGVSTTIDLHKKILRNEDFINSKYDVNWLSKTKFY
;
A
#
# COMPACT_ATOMS: atom_id res chain seq x y z
N SER A 1 -26.01 -11.99 6.79
CA SER A 1 -25.03 -13.04 6.42
C SER A 1 -25.15 -14.21 7.40
N LYS A 2 -24.70 -15.43 7.09
CA LYS A 2 -24.77 -16.58 8.03
C LYS A 2 -23.99 -16.34 9.34
N LEU A 3 -23.01 -15.44 9.32
CA LEU A 3 -22.14 -15.09 10.46
C LEU A 3 -22.55 -13.79 11.17
N GLY A 4 -23.47 -12.99 10.60
CA GLY A 4 -23.79 -11.68 11.14
C GLY A 4 -22.60 -10.70 11.20
N TYR A 5 -21.62 -10.83 10.29
CA TYR A 5 -20.41 -10.00 10.32
C TYR A 5 -20.72 -8.51 10.14
N GLU A 6 -20.10 -7.68 10.98
CA GLU A 6 -20.24 -6.22 10.99
C GLU A 6 -18.86 -5.54 11.00
N GLY A 7 -18.77 -4.34 10.40
CA GLY A 7 -17.52 -3.61 10.22
C GLY A 7 -16.78 -3.99 8.92
N ALA A 8 -15.54 -3.53 8.78
CA ALA A 8 -14.67 -3.90 7.67
C ALA A 8 -13.95 -5.21 7.96
N GLY A 9 -13.73 -6.03 6.93
CA GLY A 9 -12.90 -7.21 7.03
C GLY A 9 -12.47 -7.70 5.66
N THR A 10 -11.39 -8.47 5.64
CA THR A 10 -10.82 -9.05 4.42
C THR A 10 -10.79 -10.57 4.55
N LEU A 11 -11.21 -11.27 3.50
CA LEU A 11 -11.01 -12.71 3.35
C LEU A 11 -9.80 -12.94 2.45
N GLU A 12 -8.82 -13.69 2.95
CA GLU A 12 -7.58 -13.98 2.24
C GLU A 12 -7.60 -15.36 1.60
N PHE A 13 -7.07 -15.45 0.38
CA PHE A 13 -7.02 -16.68 -0.40
C PHE A 13 -5.64 -16.85 -1.03
N ILE A 14 -5.16 -18.10 -1.11
CA ILE A 14 -4.09 -18.47 -2.06
C ILE A 14 -4.74 -18.89 -3.37
N TYR A 15 -4.16 -18.41 -4.47
CA TYR A 15 -4.49 -18.86 -5.81
C TYR A 15 -3.40 -19.79 -6.34
N ASP A 16 -3.75 -21.03 -6.67
CA ASP A 16 -2.88 -21.98 -7.38
C ASP A 16 -3.66 -22.66 -8.50
N LYS A 17 -3.08 -22.67 -9.71
CA LYS A 17 -3.60 -23.39 -10.90
C LYS A 17 -5.11 -23.25 -11.13
N GLY A 18 -5.64 -22.02 -11.07
CA GLY A 18 -7.07 -21.77 -11.34
C GLY A 18 -8.01 -21.96 -10.15
N LYS A 19 -7.48 -22.27 -8.96
CA LYS A 19 -8.27 -22.53 -7.75
C LYS A 19 -7.90 -21.56 -6.63
N PHE A 20 -8.92 -21.14 -5.89
CA PHE A 20 -8.79 -20.32 -4.68
C PHE A 20 -8.94 -21.19 -3.43
N TYR A 21 -8.04 -21.00 -2.48
CA TYR A 21 -8.01 -21.69 -1.19
C TYR A 21 -8.07 -20.65 -0.08
N PHE A 22 -9.13 -20.68 0.73
CA PHE A 22 -9.27 -19.78 1.88
C PHE A 22 -8.12 -20.01 2.87
N LEU A 23 -7.54 -18.91 3.37
CA LEU A 23 -6.53 -18.94 4.42
C LEU A 23 -7.09 -18.41 5.73
N GLU A 24 -7.47 -17.13 5.74
CA GLU A 24 -7.85 -16.43 6.95
C GLU A 24 -8.82 -15.29 6.68
N MET A 25 -9.39 -14.77 7.77
CA MET A 25 -10.21 -13.56 7.75
C MET A 25 -9.57 -12.54 8.69
N ASN A 26 -9.17 -11.40 8.14
CA ASN A 26 -8.77 -10.25 8.93
C ASN A 26 -10.04 -9.47 9.32
N THR A 27 -10.45 -9.55 10.59
CA THR A 27 -11.67 -8.91 11.09
C THR A 27 -11.48 -7.43 11.46
N ARG A 28 -10.74 -6.71 10.62
CA ARG A 28 -10.37 -5.30 10.79
C ARG A 28 -9.99 -4.70 9.43
N LEU A 29 -9.88 -3.38 9.39
CA LEU A 29 -9.30 -2.69 8.23
C LEU A 29 -7.83 -3.10 8.05
N GLN A 30 -7.42 -3.30 6.80
CA GLN A 30 -6.04 -3.60 6.44
C GLN A 30 -5.27 -2.35 6.03
N VAL A 31 -3.95 -2.41 6.08
CA VAL A 31 -3.08 -1.26 5.81
C VAL A 31 -3.25 -0.78 4.36
N GLU A 32 -3.38 -1.74 3.45
CA GLU A 32 -3.53 -1.63 2.00
C GLU A 32 -4.97 -1.29 1.54
N HIS A 33 -5.90 -0.99 2.45
CA HIS A 33 -7.24 -0.54 2.06
C HIS A 33 -7.25 0.64 1.06
N PRO A 34 -6.28 1.58 1.03
CA PRO A 34 -6.34 2.70 0.08
C PRO A 34 -6.38 2.26 -1.37
N VAL A 35 -5.72 1.16 -1.77
CA VAL A 35 -5.79 0.74 -3.19
C VAL A 35 -7.21 0.37 -3.60
N THR A 36 -8.01 -0.17 -2.68
CA THR A 36 -9.43 -0.46 -2.89
C THR A 36 -10.25 0.84 -2.95
N GLU A 37 -9.96 1.80 -2.06
CA GLU A 37 -10.63 3.11 -2.09
C GLU A 37 -10.37 3.84 -3.42
N GLU A 38 -9.12 3.85 -3.90
CA GLU A 38 -8.72 4.53 -5.14
C GLU A 38 -9.40 3.94 -6.39
N VAL A 39 -9.61 2.62 -6.44
CA VAL A 39 -10.27 1.99 -7.60
C VAL A 39 -11.79 1.95 -7.51
N THR A 40 -12.36 2.08 -6.32
CA THR A 40 -13.83 2.03 -6.13
C THR A 40 -14.47 3.40 -5.87
N GLY A 41 -13.69 4.38 -5.42
CA GLY A 41 -14.18 5.66 -4.91
C GLY A 41 -14.90 5.55 -3.57
N VAL A 42 -14.86 4.39 -2.90
CA VAL A 42 -15.51 4.17 -1.60
C VAL A 42 -14.52 4.42 -0.48
N ASP A 43 -14.78 5.45 0.34
CA ASP A 43 -14.05 5.71 1.58
C ASP A 43 -14.45 4.69 2.65
N LEU A 44 -13.58 3.70 2.90
CA LEU A 44 -13.84 2.55 3.76
C LEU A 44 -13.81 2.94 5.24
N VAL A 45 -12.91 3.85 5.64
CA VAL A 45 -12.83 4.34 7.02
C VAL A 45 -14.12 5.06 7.40
N LYS A 46 -14.62 5.93 6.51
CA LYS A 46 -15.90 6.62 6.70
C LYS A 46 -17.06 5.63 6.80
N ARG A 47 -17.09 4.58 5.98
CA ARG A 47 -18.13 3.54 6.08
C ARG A 47 -18.08 2.77 7.38
N GLN A 48 -16.90 2.47 7.92
CA GLN A 48 -16.80 1.86 9.24
C GLN A 48 -17.42 2.74 10.33
N ILE A 49 -17.13 4.05 10.32
CA ILE A 49 -17.70 5.01 11.28
C ILE A 49 -19.22 5.13 11.11
N GLU A 50 -19.72 5.19 9.86
CA GLU A 50 -21.16 5.24 9.58
C GLU A 50 -21.88 3.99 10.09
N ILE A 51 -21.34 2.80 9.82
CA ILE A 51 -21.91 1.53 10.31
C ILE A 51 -21.92 1.52 11.84
N ALA A 52 -20.82 1.90 12.49
CA ALA A 52 -20.74 1.94 13.94
C ALA A 52 -21.74 2.94 14.56
N SER A 53 -22.01 4.06 13.89
CA SER A 53 -22.94 5.08 14.37
C SER A 53 -24.41 4.77 14.10
N THR A 54 -24.72 4.08 12.99
CA THR A 54 -26.10 3.94 12.50
C THR A 54 -26.61 2.50 12.46
N GLY A 55 -25.71 1.52 12.57
CA GLY A 55 -26.00 0.10 12.34
C GLY A 55 -26.37 -0.23 10.89
N LYS A 56 -26.16 0.70 9.95
CA LYS A 56 -26.59 0.58 8.55
C LYS A 56 -25.44 0.86 7.60
N LEU A 57 -25.39 0.09 6.51
CA LEU A 57 -24.50 0.35 5.38
C LEU A 57 -25.34 0.92 4.23
N ASN A 58 -25.17 2.20 3.94
CA ASN A 58 -25.82 2.85 2.80
C ASN A 58 -24.98 2.70 1.51
N LEU A 59 -24.72 1.45 1.14
CA LEU A 59 -23.96 1.06 -0.05
C LEU A 59 -24.47 -0.30 -0.53
N GLN A 60 -24.88 -0.40 -1.79
CA GLN A 60 -25.31 -1.67 -2.39
C GLN A 60 -24.26 -2.19 -3.36
N GLN A 61 -24.25 -3.50 -3.61
CA GLN A 61 -23.28 -4.13 -4.52
C GLN A 61 -23.30 -3.51 -5.93
N LYS A 62 -24.48 -3.10 -6.41
CA LYS A 62 -24.65 -2.45 -7.72
C LYS A 62 -24.04 -1.05 -7.80
N ASP A 63 -23.78 -0.41 -6.67
CA ASP A 63 -23.20 0.93 -6.59
C ASP A 63 -21.66 0.87 -6.67
N ILE A 64 -21.07 -0.32 -6.49
CA ILE A 64 -19.62 -0.54 -6.55
C ILE A 64 -19.20 -0.68 -8.01
N THR A 65 -18.41 0.28 -8.47
CA THR A 65 -17.75 0.24 -9.78
C THR A 65 -16.24 0.23 -9.58
N PHE A 66 -15.52 -0.38 -10.50
CA PHE A 66 -14.06 -0.40 -10.49
C PHE A 66 -13.54 0.43 -11.64
N PHE A 67 -12.67 1.39 -11.36
CA PHE A 67 -12.03 2.23 -12.36
C PHE A 67 -10.52 2.27 -12.18
N GLY A 68 -9.80 1.91 -13.24
CA GLY A 68 -8.35 2.02 -13.31
C GLY A 68 -7.61 0.97 -12.50
N HIS A 69 -6.42 1.35 -12.03
CA HIS A 69 -5.52 0.50 -11.26
C HIS A 69 -4.79 1.36 -10.23
N ALA A 70 -4.65 0.84 -9.01
CA ALA A 70 -3.90 1.49 -7.94
C ALA A 70 -2.78 0.57 -7.43
N ILE A 71 -1.64 1.15 -7.09
CA ILE A 71 -0.49 0.45 -6.49
C ILE A 71 -0.08 1.23 -5.25
N GLU A 72 0.13 0.52 -4.14
CA GLU A 72 0.68 1.06 -2.90
C GLU A 72 2.10 0.56 -2.68
N CYS A 73 2.99 1.47 -2.30
CA CYS A 73 4.31 1.19 -1.75
C CYS A 73 4.36 1.62 -0.28
N ARG A 74 4.72 0.70 0.61
CA ARG A 74 5.09 1.04 1.99
C ARG A 74 6.52 1.56 2.02
N ILE A 75 6.67 2.84 2.34
CA ILE A 75 7.96 3.47 2.53
C ILE A 75 8.35 3.25 3.98
N ASN A 76 9.31 2.36 4.20
CA ASN A 76 9.79 1.98 5.52
C ASN A 76 11.16 2.59 5.76
N ALA A 77 11.45 2.93 7.01
CA ALA A 77 12.77 3.33 7.48
C ALA A 77 13.64 2.08 7.69
N GLU A 78 14.07 1.46 6.60
CA GLU A 78 14.88 0.24 6.54
C GLU A 78 15.95 0.38 5.46
N ASP A 79 17.04 -0.39 5.56
CA ASP A 79 18.08 -0.48 4.55
C ASP A 79 18.03 -1.85 3.84
N PRO A 80 17.40 -1.95 2.64
CA PRO A 80 17.33 -3.20 1.88
C PRO A 80 18.69 -3.79 1.50
N SER A 81 19.75 -2.98 1.44
CA SER A 81 21.10 -3.47 1.13
C SER A 81 21.78 -4.17 2.31
N LYS A 82 21.20 -4.04 3.50
CA LYS A 82 21.68 -4.63 4.76
C LYS A 82 20.61 -5.51 5.39
N ASP A 83 19.99 -6.36 4.57
CA ASP A 83 18.96 -7.31 5.01
C ASP A 83 17.80 -6.62 5.77
N PHE A 84 17.33 -5.49 5.22
CA PHE A 84 16.22 -4.69 5.76
C PHE A 84 16.44 -4.21 7.20
N LEU A 85 17.69 -3.98 7.60
CA LEU A 85 18.00 -3.45 8.93
C LEU A 85 17.21 -2.15 9.20
N PRO A 86 16.46 -2.06 10.32
CA PRO A 86 15.73 -0.85 10.67
C PRO A 86 16.64 0.37 10.84
N SER A 87 16.18 1.52 10.35
CA SER A 87 16.88 2.80 10.34
C SER A 87 16.16 3.82 11.23
N ALA A 88 16.32 3.67 12.55
CA ALA A 88 15.83 4.65 13.50
C ALA A 88 16.66 5.94 13.44
N GLY A 89 16.02 7.10 13.60
CA GLY A 89 16.70 8.38 13.47
C GLY A 89 15.76 9.57 13.45
N THR A 90 16.31 10.75 13.17
CA THR A 90 15.53 11.98 12.98
C THR A 90 15.42 12.27 11.50
N ILE A 91 14.20 12.50 11.03
CA ILE A 91 13.94 12.91 9.65
C ILE A 91 14.47 14.34 9.48
N LYS A 92 15.54 14.52 8.71
CA LYS A 92 16.16 15.83 8.48
C LYS A 92 15.44 16.63 7.40
N THR A 93 14.96 15.95 6.38
CA THR A 93 14.20 16.52 5.27
C THR A 93 13.08 15.57 4.89
N TYR A 94 11.90 16.13 4.65
CA TYR A 94 10.72 15.37 4.24
C TYR A 94 9.95 16.17 3.18
N ASN A 95 10.09 15.77 1.91
CA ASN A 95 9.29 16.30 0.81
C ASN A 95 8.51 15.16 0.18
N GLN A 96 7.20 15.14 0.45
CA GLN A 96 6.30 14.15 -0.13
C GLN A 96 5.99 14.48 -1.60
N PRO A 97 5.82 13.46 -2.46
CA PRO A 97 5.39 13.66 -3.83
C PRO A 97 3.94 14.14 -3.88
N SER A 98 3.56 14.73 -5.01
CA SER A 98 2.20 15.21 -5.22
C SER A 98 1.78 15.06 -6.70
N GLY A 99 0.61 15.62 -7.02
CA GLY A 99 0.07 15.65 -8.38
C GLY A 99 -1.01 14.60 -8.65
N PRO A 100 -1.52 14.54 -9.90
CA PRO A 100 -2.69 13.76 -10.24
C PRO A 100 -2.53 12.25 -9.96
N GLY A 101 -3.50 11.68 -9.26
CA GLY A 101 -3.54 10.26 -8.91
C GLY A 101 -2.41 9.83 -7.97
N THR A 102 -1.89 10.74 -7.15
CA THR A 102 -0.91 10.46 -6.10
C THR A 102 -1.52 10.76 -4.74
N ARG A 103 -1.56 9.76 -3.86
CA ARG A 103 -2.01 9.86 -2.47
C ARG A 103 -0.86 9.44 -1.55
N VAL A 104 -0.69 10.18 -0.47
CA VAL A 104 0.29 9.86 0.58
C VAL A 104 -0.44 9.85 1.91
N ASP A 105 -0.43 8.68 2.57
CA ASP A 105 -0.88 8.55 3.94
C ASP A 105 0.37 8.45 4.82
N SER A 106 0.62 9.46 5.66
CA SER A 106 1.78 9.51 6.57
C SER A 106 1.43 10.28 7.85
N CYS A 107 2.14 9.95 8.94
CA CYS A 107 2.12 10.70 10.20
C CYS A 107 3.48 11.34 10.51
N VAL A 108 4.41 11.31 9.55
CA VAL A 108 5.79 11.77 9.69
C VAL A 108 5.94 13.18 9.12
N PHE A 109 6.83 13.97 9.72
CA PHE A 109 7.13 15.33 9.30
C PHE A 109 8.60 15.64 9.57
N GLN A 110 9.13 16.67 8.91
CA GLN A 110 10.51 17.10 9.09
C GLN A 110 10.80 17.42 10.57
N GLY A 111 11.89 16.85 11.09
CA GLY A 111 12.30 16.97 12.49
C GLY A 111 11.71 15.89 13.42
N CYS A 112 10.74 15.09 12.97
CA CYS A 112 10.23 14.00 13.80
C CYS A 112 11.26 12.86 13.94
N LYS A 113 11.14 12.11 15.03
CA LYS A 113 12.02 10.97 15.33
C LYS A 113 11.29 9.66 15.01
N ILE A 114 11.92 8.81 14.21
CA ILE A 114 11.53 7.43 14.00
C ILE A 114 12.15 6.59 15.13
N PRO A 115 11.34 6.05 16.06
CA PRO A 115 11.83 5.23 17.16
C PRO A 115 12.13 3.80 16.70
N PRO A 116 13.02 3.07 17.39
CA PRO A 116 13.32 1.67 17.08
C PRO A 116 12.29 0.67 17.63
N TYR A 117 11.24 1.15 18.33
CA TYR A 117 10.33 0.31 19.11
C TYR A 117 9.02 -0.05 18.37
N TYR A 118 8.74 0.61 17.24
CA TYR A 118 7.51 0.41 16.47
C TYR A 118 7.85 -0.05 15.05
N ASP A 119 6.81 -0.34 14.27
CA ASP A 119 6.93 -0.59 12.84
C ASP A 119 7.68 0.55 12.14
N SER A 120 8.51 0.21 11.17
CA SER A 120 9.39 1.13 10.43
C SER A 120 8.63 1.97 9.40
N LEU A 121 7.32 1.79 9.23
CA LEU A 121 6.50 2.52 8.27
C LEU A 121 6.58 4.04 8.47
N VAL A 122 7.09 4.71 7.44
CA VAL A 122 7.17 6.18 7.35
C VAL A 122 5.96 6.74 6.61
N ALA A 123 5.61 6.12 5.49
CA ALA A 123 4.49 6.56 4.65
C ALA A 123 3.97 5.42 3.79
N LYS A 124 2.69 5.50 3.40
CA LYS A 124 2.15 4.73 2.28
C LYS A 124 2.06 5.68 1.09
N LEU A 125 2.72 5.32 0.00
CA LEU A 125 2.62 6.02 -1.27
C LEU A 125 1.70 5.22 -2.19
N ILE A 126 0.56 5.82 -2.54
CA ILE A 126 -0.44 5.19 -3.40
C ILE A 126 -0.53 5.97 -4.70
N CYS A 127 -0.46 5.26 -5.82
CA CYS A 127 -0.63 5.85 -7.14
C CYS A 127 -1.73 5.13 -7.91
N HIS A 128 -2.73 5.90 -8.33
CA HIS A 128 -3.83 5.46 -9.18
C HIS A 128 -3.59 5.89 -10.62
N GLY A 129 -4.00 5.07 -11.59
CA GLY A 129 -3.97 5.40 -13.01
C GLY A 129 -5.15 4.75 -13.74
N ARG A 130 -5.44 5.20 -14.97
CA ARG A 130 -6.49 4.61 -15.82
C ARG A 130 -6.25 3.13 -16.15
N ASP A 131 -5.00 2.71 -16.06
CA ASP A 131 -4.50 1.36 -16.31
C ASP A 131 -3.24 1.12 -15.47
N ARG A 132 -2.78 -0.13 -15.39
CA ARG A 132 -1.60 -0.52 -14.60
C ARG A 132 -0.33 0.19 -15.04
N THR A 133 -0.14 0.36 -16.34
CA THR A 133 1.03 1.06 -16.91
C THR A 133 1.09 2.51 -16.43
N SER A 134 -0.05 3.20 -16.44
CA SER A 134 -0.18 4.58 -15.98
C SER A 134 0.04 4.70 -14.47
N ALA A 135 -0.48 3.76 -13.69
CA ALA A 135 -0.24 3.69 -12.24
C ALA A 135 1.26 3.50 -11.93
N ILE A 136 1.94 2.57 -12.62
CA ILE A 136 3.39 2.37 -12.50
C ILE A 136 4.17 3.62 -12.90
N SER A 137 3.79 4.28 -13.99
CA SER A 137 4.46 5.50 -14.44
C SER A 137 4.34 6.63 -13.40
N ARG A 138 3.16 6.79 -12.80
CA ARG A 138 2.94 7.77 -11.72
C ARG A 138 3.75 7.40 -10.48
N LEU A 139 3.75 6.13 -10.10
CA LEU A 139 4.50 5.65 -8.94
C LEU A 139 6.01 5.83 -9.09
N LYS A 140 6.58 5.58 -10.29
CA LYS A 140 7.99 5.85 -10.59
C LYS A 140 8.34 7.33 -10.37
N ARG A 141 7.55 8.24 -10.97
CA ARG A 141 7.72 9.68 -10.79
C ARG A 141 7.61 10.07 -9.31
N SER A 142 6.57 9.61 -8.62
CA SER A 142 6.34 9.94 -7.21
C SER A 142 7.47 9.42 -6.31
N LEU A 143 8.04 8.25 -6.57
CA LEU A 143 9.22 7.76 -5.85
C LEU A 143 10.49 8.56 -6.15
N ASP A 144 10.63 9.11 -7.37
CA ASP A 144 11.76 9.98 -7.72
C ASP A 144 11.64 11.38 -7.08
N GLU A 145 10.42 11.87 -6.86
CA GLU A 145 10.12 13.13 -6.16
C GLU A 145 10.15 12.99 -4.63
N PHE A 146 10.02 11.78 -4.07
CA PHE A 146 9.94 11.57 -2.63
C PHE A 146 11.32 11.68 -1.98
N VAL A 147 11.56 12.80 -1.30
CA VAL A 147 12.81 13.05 -0.57
C VAL A 147 12.61 12.82 0.92
N ILE A 148 13.34 11.85 1.47
CA ILE A 148 13.42 11.56 2.90
C ILE A 148 14.89 11.45 3.27
N GLU A 149 15.38 12.35 4.12
CA GLU A 149 16.77 12.34 4.58
C GLU A 149 16.85 12.11 6.10
N GLY A 150 17.98 11.57 6.55
CA GLY A 150 18.27 11.30 7.96
C GLY A 150 18.06 9.84 8.38
N VAL A 151 17.36 9.05 7.57
CA VAL A 151 17.18 7.59 7.72
C VAL A 151 17.31 6.92 6.34
N SER A 152 17.71 5.65 6.31
CA SER A 152 17.62 4.81 5.11
C SER A 152 16.16 4.46 4.84
N THR A 153 15.78 4.27 3.58
CA THR A 153 14.40 3.90 3.22
C THR A 153 14.31 2.82 2.14
N THR A 154 13.13 2.20 2.04
CA THR A 154 12.81 1.22 0.99
C THR A 154 12.53 1.81 -0.39
N ILE A 155 12.62 3.15 -0.57
CA ILE A 155 12.33 3.83 -1.84
C ILE A 155 13.14 3.24 -3.01
N ASP A 156 14.44 3.03 -2.82
CA ASP A 156 15.30 2.53 -3.89
C ASP A 156 14.96 1.08 -4.30
N LEU A 157 14.55 0.25 -3.35
CA LEU A 157 14.06 -1.10 -3.65
C LEU A 157 12.79 -1.02 -4.50
N HIS A 158 11.82 -0.17 -4.13
CA HIS A 158 10.60 0.02 -4.91
C HIS A 158 10.90 0.49 -6.34
N LYS A 159 11.86 1.42 -6.51
CA LYS A 159 12.31 1.86 -7.84
C LYS A 159 12.89 0.71 -8.66
N LYS A 160 13.68 -0.18 -8.05
CA LYS A 160 14.21 -1.39 -8.72
C LYS A 160 13.09 -2.36 -9.11
N ILE A 161 12.15 -2.64 -8.21
CA ILE A 161 10.99 -3.52 -8.47
C ILE A 161 10.18 -3.00 -9.65
N LEU A 162 9.88 -1.70 -9.71
CA LEU A 162 9.07 -1.09 -10.78
C LEU A 162 9.77 -1.08 -12.15
N ARG A 163 11.08 -1.30 -12.20
CA ARG A 163 11.86 -1.43 -13.43
C ARG A 163 12.02 -2.88 -13.87
N ASN A 164 11.69 -3.84 -13.02
CA ASN A 164 11.82 -5.26 -13.35
C ASN A 164 10.69 -5.73 -14.29
N GLU A 165 11.06 -6.48 -15.32
CA GLU A 165 10.12 -6.96 -16.34
C GLU A 165 9.06 -7.92 -15.79
N ASP A 166 9.40 -8.77 -14.82
CA ASP A 166 8.44 -9.67 -14.19
C ASP A 166 7.37 -8.88 -13.45
N PHE A 167 7.76 -7.84 -12.71
CA PHE A 167 6.80 -6.96 -12.06
C PHE A 167 5.93 -6.23 -13.08
N ILE A 168 6.52 -5.68 -14.15
CA ILE A 168 5.78 -4.95 -15.21
C ILE A 168 4.77 -5.87 -15.91
N ASN A 169 5.14 -7.13 -16.14
CA ASN A 169 4.31 -8.11 -16.85
C ASN A 169 3.45 -9.00 -15.93
N SER A 170 3.38 -8.69 -14.63
CA SER A 170 2.61 -9.46 -13.64
C SER A 170 3.03 -10.94 -13.52
N LYS A 171 4.33 -11.24 -13.70
CA LYS A 171 4.93 -12.57 -13.62
C LYS A 171 5.62 -12.80 -12.28
N TYR A 172 4.89 -12.68 -11.18
CA TYR A 172 5.43 -12.88 -9.83
C TYR A 172 4.48 -13.66 -8.95
N ASP A 173 5.06 -14.36 -7.97
CA ASP A 173 4.37 -15.05 -6.89
C ASP A 173 4.92 -14.58 -5.53
N VAL A 174 4.43 -15.17 -4.44
CA VAL A 174 4.86 -14.82 -3.07
C VAL A 174 6.35 -15.06 -2.79
N ASN A 175 7.02 -15.90 -3.59
CA ASN A 175 8.45 -16.21 -3.46
C ASN A 175 9.32 -15.44 -4.46
N TRP A 176 8.73 -14.58 -5.30
CA TRP A 176 9.46 -13.94 -6.39
C TRP A 176 10.57 -13.01 -5.89
N LEU A 177 10.29 -12.20 -4.86
CA LEU A 177 11.26 -11.24 -4.34
C LEU A 177 12.50 -11.94 -3.74
N SER A 178 12.30 -13.04 -3.02
CA SER A 178 13.40 -13.82 -2.41
C SER A 178 14.27 -14.51 -3.46
N LYS A 179 13.71 -14.85 -4.63
CA LYS A 179 14.44 -15.45 -5.76
C LYS A 179 15.17 -14.42 -6.63
N THR A 180 14.60 -13.22 -6.80
CA THR A 180 15.07 -12.24 -7.79
C THR A 180 16.26 -11.41 -7.31
N LYS A 181 16.48 -11.29 -5.99
CA LYS A 181 17.60 -10.57 -5.32
C LYS A 181 17.99 -9.24 -5.97
N PHE A 182 17.42 -8.14 -5.46
CA PHE A 182 17.76 -6.77 -5.90
C PHE A 182 19.01 -6.17 -5.23
N TYR A 183 19.51 -6.85 -4.18
CA TYR A 183 20.68 -6.53 -3.36
C TYR A 183 21.42 -7.82 -3.02
#